data_AF-A0A2V7R9P0-F1
#
_entry.id   AF-A0A2V7R9P0-F1
#
_cell.length_a   1.000
_cell.length_b   1.000
_cell.length_c   1.000
_cell.angle_alpha   90.00
_cell.angle_beta   90.00
_cell.angle_gamma   90.00
#
_symmetry.space_group_name_H-M   'P 1'
#
loop_
_entity.id
_entity.type
_entity.pdbx_description
1 polymer ?
#
loop_
_entity_poly.entity_id
_entity_poly.type
_entity_poly.pdbx_seq_one_letter_code
_entity_poly.pdbx_strand_id
1 'polypeptide(L)'
;MGIWNSTLVYVGARTLLAGAMIALLLRRRVGAFYAGGQVVSDLSCAAFLLAYVNPAVRDDVGILVIPLLLFVLYWETMRFFENRRAAAMSEAEDSWLDSSLRVYGMVWTWGFVLPALLSGAFLMFDLMAPDEWPFPNPKAPLTCTPPKLRPGDELTLDMQVPHGSQLAVFTPRRGVIVLVPYGAKQFEHVAHLTLATDTLRHVFADSGLYAIRVSSESEVSASLMCRVRYGS
;
A
#
# COMPACT_ATOMS: atom_id res chain seq x y z
N MET A 1 -3.78 3.67 -16.59
CA MET A 1 -4.03 4.28 -15.26
C MET A 1 -3.77 3.20 -14.23
N GLY A 2 -2.84 3.43 -13.29
CA GLY A 2 -2.35 2.38 -12.40
C GLY A 2 -3.35 1.97 -11.32
N ILE A 3 -3.27 0.72 -10.86
CA ILE A 3 -4.08 0.11 -9.79
C ILE A 3 -4.16 1.01 -8.55
N TRP A 4 -3.08 1.74 -8.23
CA TRP A 4 -3.03 2.72 -7.15
C TRP A 4 -4.08 3.84 -7.25
N ASN A 5 -4.29 4.42 -8.44
CA ASN A 5 -5.27 5.49 -8.61
C ASN A 5 -6.71 4.98 -8.48
N SER A 6 -6.99 3.77 -8.98
CA SER A 6 -8.31 3.14 -8.79
C SER A 6 -8.58 2.79 -7.33
N THR A 7 -7.57 2.30 -6.60
CA THR A 7 -7.70 2.00 -5.17
C THR A 7 -7.93 3.26 -4.35
N LEU A 8 -7.23 4.36 -4.66
CA LEU A 8 -7.48 5.65 -4.00
C LEU A 8 -8.89 6.18 -4.25
N VAL A 9 -9.40 6.08 -5.48
CA VAL A 9 -10.78 6.46 -5.80
C VAL A 9 -11.78 5.58 -5.07
N TYR A 10 -11.54 4.26 -5.03
CA TYR A 10 -12.41 3.31 -4.33
C TYR A 10 -12.41 3.53 -2.81
N VAL A 11 -11.25 3.72 -2.20
CA VAL A 11 -11.12 4.07 -0.77
C VAL A 11 -11.80 5.40 -0.50
N GLY A 12 -11.63 6.41 -1.35
CA GLY A 12 -12.29 7.71 -1.23
C GLY A 12 -13.82 7.62 -1.33
N ALA A 13 -14.34 6.84 -2.28
CA ALA A 13 -15.78 6.60 -2.39
C ALA A 13 -16.34 5.90 -1.13
N ARG A 14 -15.61 4.91 -0.62
CA ARG A 14 -15.98 4.20 0.61
C ARG A 14 -16.00 5.12 1.83
N THR A 15 -14.95 5.93 2.03
CA THR A 15 -14.86 6.82 3.21
C THR A 15 -15.95 7.89 3.19
N LEU A 16 -16.35 8.39 2.02
CA LEU A 16 -17.50 9.29 1.89
C LEU A 16 -18.82 8.64 2.30
N LEU A 17 -19.08 7.41 1.84
CA LEU A 17 -20.28 6.66 2.20
C LEU A 17 -20.30 6.29 3.70
N ALA A 18 -19.16 5.89 4.24
CA ALA A 18 -18.97 5.66 5.68
C ALA A 18 -19.27 6.92 6.48
N GLY A 19 -18.74 8.08 6.06
CA GLY A 19 -19.02 9.38 6.69
C GLY A 19 -20.50 9.74 6.69
N ALA A 20 -21.22 9.50 5.58
CA ALA A 20 -22.66 9.69 5.51
C ALA A 20 -23.42 8.76 6.48
N MET A 21 -22.98 7.50 6.61
CA MET A 21 -23.59 6.52 7.53
C MET A 21 -23.36 6.90 9.00
N ILE A 22 -22.15 7.36 9.35
CA ILE A 22 -21.83 7.87 10.70
C ILE A 22 -22.67 9.10 11.02
N ALA A 23 -22.80 10.05 10.10
CA ALA A 23 -23.64 11.23 10.28
C ALA A 23 -25.11 10.85 10.52
N LEU A 24 -25.62 9.84 9.82
CA LEU A 24 -26.97 9.32 10.00
C LEU A 24 -27.15 8.63 11.36
N LEU A 25 -26.17 7.85 11.82
CA LEU A 25 -26.17 7.23 13.15
C LEU A 25 -26.13 8.27 14.29
N LEU A 26 -25.30 9.31 14.13
CA LEU A 26 -25.23 10.43 15.09
C LEU A 26 -26.56 11.20 15.11
N ARG A 27 -27.16 11.47 13.94
CA ARG A 27 -28.48 12.12 13.84
C ARG A 27 -29.59 11.30 14.49
N ARG A 28 -29.53 9.97 14.38
CA ARG A 28 -30.47 9.04 15.03
C ARG A 28 -30.16 8.78 16.51
N ARG A 29 -29.15 9.42 17.10
CA ARG A 29 -28.72 9.27 18.51
C ARG A 29 -28.48 7.80 18.91
N VAL A 30 -27.94 6.99 18.02
CA VAL A 30 -27.75 5.54 18.22
C VAL A 30 -26.62 5.21 19.23
N GLY A 31 -26.20 6.17 20.06
CA GLY A 31 -25.16 5.99 21.07
C GLY A 31 -23.73 6.13 20.52
N ALA A 32 -22.85 6.75 21.31
CA ALA A 32 -21.46 7.03 20.92
C ALA A 32 -20.65 5.76 20.60
N PHE A 33 -20.98 4.63 21.24
CA PHE A 33 -20.36 3.33 21.00
C PHE A 33 -20.53 2.86 19.54
N TYR A 34 -21.75 2.97 19.01
CA TYR A 34 -22.07 2.53 17.66
C TYR A 34 -21.47 3.43 16.57
N ALA A 35 -21.34 4.73 16.84
CA ALA A 35 -20.62 5.64 15.95
C ALA A 35 -19.11 5.40 16.00
N GLY A 36 -18.54 5.23 17.19
CA GLY A 36 -17.11 4.98 17.40
C GLY A 36 -16.65 3.68 16.75
N GLY A 37 -17.35 2.57 16.98
CA GLY A 37 -16.99 1.30 16.37
C GLY A 37 -17.09 1.31 14.85
N GLN A 38 -18.06 2.04 14.28
CA GLN A 38 -18.16 2.20 12.81
C GLN A 38 -16.97 2.98 12.25
N VAL A 39 -16.57 4.08 12.90
CA VAL A 39 -15.38 4.86 12.52
C VAL A 39 -14.13 3.98 12.53
N VAL A 40 -13.92 3.20 13.60
CA VAL A 40 -12.75 2.31 13.70
C VAL A 40 -12.80 1.23 12.63
N SER A 41 -13.97 0.64 12.35
CA SER A 41 -14.13 -0.37 11.29
C SER A 41 -13.78 0.20 9.92
N ASP A 42 -14.29 1.39 9.59
CA ASP A 42 -14.08 2.02 8.29
C ASP A 42 -12.65 2.51 8.08
N LEU A 43 -12.00 3.05 9.12
CA LEU A 43 -10.58 3.40 9.08
C LEU A 43 -9.70 2.16 8.89
N SER A 44 -10.01 1.07 9.59
CA SER A 44 -9.27 -0.19 9.47
C SER A 44 -9.38 -0.77 8.06
N CYS A 45 -10.59 -0.76 7.50
CA CYS A 45 -10.81 -1.22 6.14
C CYS A 45 -10.09 -0.36 5.08
N ALA A 46 -10.07 0.96 5.26
CA ALA A 46 -9.30 1.86 4.39
C ALA A 46 -7.80 1.56 4.50
N ALA A 47 -7.29 1.33 5.72
CA ALA A 47 -5.90 0.97 5.95
C ALA A 47 -5.54 -0.35 5.25
N PHE A 48 -6.39 -1.38 5.30
CA PHE A 48 -6.13 -2.66 4.62
C PHE A 48 -6.03 -2.51 3.10
N LEU A 49 -6.94 -1.75 2.48
CA LEU A 49 -6.92 -1.53 1.04
C LEU A 49 -5.67 -0.75 0.60
N LEU A 50 -5.24 0.23 1.39
CA LEU A 50 -4.03 1.01 1.11
C LEU A 50 -2.75 0.20 1.33
N ALA A 51 -2.65 -0.52 2.45
CA ALA A 51 -1.51 -1.40 2.76
C ALA A 51 -1.38 -2.57 1.78
N TYR A 52 -2.49 -3.06 1.22
CA TYR A 52 -2.46 -4.10 0.19
C TYR A 52 -1.72 -3.61 -1.07
N VAL A 53 -1.96 -2.37 -1.50
CA VAL A 53 -1.41 -1.82 -2.75
C VAL A 53 -0.10 -1.07 -2.56
N ASN A 54 0.19 -0.53 -1.37
CA ASN A 54 1.41 0.22 -1.09
C ASN A 54 2.25 -0.43 0.02
N PRO A 55 3.48 -0.86 -0.28
CA PRO A 55 4.33 -1.54 0.69
C PRO A 55 4.82 -0.63 1.82
N ALA A 56 4.91 0.69 1.63
CA ALA A 56 5.28 1.60 2.71
C ALA A 56 4.17 1.68 3.77
N VAL A 57 2.90 1.78 3.32
CA VAL A 57 1.74 1.74 4.23
C VAL A 57 1.62 0.37 4.88
N ARG A 58 2.00 -0.71 4.17
CA ARG A 58 2.06 -2.05 4.74
C ARG A 58 3.01 -2.14 5.94
N ASP A 59 4.20 -1.57 5.83
CA ASP A 59 5.17 -1.55 6.93
C ASP A 59 4.63 -0.78 8.14
N ASP A 60 3.98 0.38 7.90
CA ASP A 60 3.41 1.22 8.96
C ASP A 60 2.29 0.52 9.73
N VAL A 61 1.44 -0.25 9.02
CA VAL A 61 0.37 -1.02 9.67
C VAL A 61 0.95 -2.26 10.36
N GLY A 62 1.87 -2.97 9.69
CA GLY A 62 2.61 -4.09 10.25
C GLY A 62 1.72 -5.09 11.00
N ILE A 63 2.11 -5.42 12.24
CA ILE A 63 1.40 -6.41 13.06
C ILE A 63 -0.01 -5.96 13.50
N LEU A 64 -0.32 -4.67 13.42
CA LEU A 64 -1.65 -4.14 13.78
C LEU A 64 -2.75 -4.65 12.83
N VAL A 65 -2.40 -5.17 11.65
CA VAL A 65 -3.37 -5.82 10.75
C VAL A 65 -4.18 -6.89 11.49
N ILE A 66 -3.56 -7.70 12.35
CA ILE A 66 -4.21 -8.82 13.04
C ILE A 66 -5.35 -8.33 13.96
N PRO A 67 -5.10 -7.50 14.99
CA PRO A 67 -6.16 -7.05 15.88
C PRO A 67 -7.21 -6.20 15.15
N LEU A 68 -6.81 -5.39 14.16
CA LEU A 68 -7.75 -4.59 13.37
C LEU A 68 -8.67 -5.49 12.52
N LEU A 69 -8.14 -6.56 11.93
CA LEU A 69 -8.93 -7.46 11.10
C LEU A 69 -9.95 -8.22 11.94
N LEU A 70 -9.53 -8.71 13.11
CA LEU A 70 -10.44 -9.36 14.06
C LEU A 70 -11.53 -8.41 14.53
N PHE A 71 -11.19 -7.14 14.80
CA PHE A 71 -12.16 -6.11 15.16
C PHE A 71 -13.18 -5.87 14.04
N VAL A 72 -12.72 -5.64 12.80
CA VAL A 72 -13.61 -5.41 11.65
C VAL A 72 -14.52 -6.61 11.43
N LEU A 73 -13.97 -7.82 11.49
CA LEU A 73 -14.73 -9.05 11.31
C LEU A 73 -15.81 -9.20 12.37
N TYR A 74 -15.47 -8.97 13.65
CA TYR A 74 -16.44 -8.94 14.73
C TYR A 74 -17.52 -7.86 14.52
N TRP A 75 -17.11 -6.62 14.25
CA TRP A 75 -17.98 -5.46 14.16
C TRP A 75 -18.97 -5.56 13.00
N GLU A 76 -18.49 -5.85 11.79
CA GLU A 76 -19.32 -5.96 10.59
C GLU A 76 -20.26 -7.17 10.68
N THR A 77 -19.80 -8.28 11.27
CA THR A 77 -20.64 -9.47 11.49
C THR A 77 -21.74 -9.20 12.50
N MET A 78 -21.42 -8.55 13.63
CA MET A 78 -22.41 -8.14 14.63
C MET A 78 -23.48 -7.24 14.00
N ARG A 79 -23.07 -6.20 13.27
CA ARG A 79 -23.99 -5.27 12.57
C ARG A 79 -24.85 -5.98 11.53
N PHE A 80 -24.28 -6.91 10.77
CA PHE A 80 -25.02 -7.69 9.78
C PHE A 80 -26.14 -8.51 10.45
N PHE A 81 -25.85 -9.17 11.57
CA PHE A 81 -26.85 -9.94 12.31
C PHE A 81 -27.87 -9.05 13.01
N GLU A 82 -27.48 -7.93 13.62
CA GLU A 82 -28.41 -6.96 14.22
C GLU A 82 -29.40 -6.43 13.18
N ASN A 83 -28.91 -6.01 12.01
CA ASN A 83 -29.76 -5.52 10.92
C ASN A 83 -30.70 -6.61 10.39
N ARG A 84 -30.23 -7.85 10.26
CA ARG A 84 -31.06 -9.00 9.85
C ARG A 84 -32.14 -9.33 10.87
N ARG A 85 -31.84 -9.28 12.17
CA ARG A 85 -32.81 -9.52 13.25
C ARG A 85 -33.84 -8.41 13.32
N ALA A 86 -33.42 -7.15 13.21
CA ALA A 86 -34.32 -6.01 13.16
C ALA A 86 -35.28 -6.10 11.96
N ALA A 87 -34.77 -6.49 10.78
CA ALA A 87 -35.59 -6.71 9.60
C ALA A 87 -36.53 -7.92 9.70
N ALA A 88 -36.17 -8.96 10.46
CA ALA A 88 -37.01 -10.14 10.66
C ALA A 88 -38.16 -9.90 11.66
N MET A 89 -37.99 -8.98 12.61
CA MET A 89 -39.05 -8.60 13.56
C MET A 89 -39.98 -7.50 13.00
N SER A 90 -39.62 -6.90 11.86
CA SER A 90 -40.47 -5.97 11.13
C SER A 90 -41.50 -6.75 10.30
N GLU A 91 -42.57 -7.24 10.94
CA GLU A 91 -43.75 -7.80 10.25
C GLU A 91 -44.64 -6.72 9.60
N ALA A 92 -44.22 -5.45 9.60
CA ALA A 92 -45.00 -4.34 9.07
C ALA A 92 -44.72 -4.13 7.57
N GLU A 93 -45.74 -4.41 6.75
CA GLU A 93 -46.02 -3.86 5.42
C GLU A 93 -44.79 -3.50 4.59
N ASP A 94 -44.43 -4.35 3.61
CA ASP A 94 -43.30 -4.20 2.66
C ASP A 94 -43.21 -2.79 2.05
N SER A 95 -42.65 -1.85 2.81
CA SER A 95 -42.43 -0.49 2.37
C SER A 95 -41.22 -0.50 1.45
N TRP A 96 -41.32 0.15 0.30
CA TRP A 96 -40.23 0.29 -0.67
C TRP A 96 -38.90 0.74 -0.03
N LEU A 97 -38.97 1.52 1.06
CA LEU A 97 -37.81 1.94 1.84
C LEU A 97 -37.09 0.77 2.53
N ASP A 98 -37.81 -0.21 3.08
CA ASP A 98 -37.20 -1.34 3.78
C ASP A 98 -36.53 -2.31 2.80
N SER A 99 -37.12 -2.49 1.62
CA SER A 99 -36.50 -3.20 0.50
C SER A 99 -35.22 -2.50 0.02
N SER A 100 -35.25 -1.16 -0.11
CA SER A 100 -34.08 -0.37 -0.52
C SER A 100 -32.92 -0.44 0.50
N LEU A 101 -33.22 -0.44 1.80
CA LEU A 101 -32.23 -0.57 2.87
C LEU A 101 -31.62 -1.97 2.93
N ARG A 102 -32.40 -3.01 2.62
CA ARG A 102 -31.92 -4.40 2.54
C ARG A 102 -30.98 -4.59 1.35
N VAL A 103 -31.32 -4.06 0.18
CA VAL A 103 -30.44 -4.06 -1.00
C VAL A 103 -29.18 -3.25 -0.73
N TYR A 104 -29.31 -2.07 -0.13
CA TYR A 104 -28.16 -1.25 0.29
C TYR A 104 -27.23 -2.00 1.24
N GLY A 105 -27.77 -2.69 2.25
CA GLY A 105 -26.97 -3.50 3.18
C GLY A 105 -26.19 -4.62 2.48
N MET A 106 -26.81 -5.34 1.55
CA MET A 106 -26.11 -6.35 0.75
C MET A 106 -25.04 -5.74 -0.15
N VAL A 107 -25.36 -4.66 -0.87
CA VAL A 107 -24.40 -3.96 -1.74
C VAL A 107 -23.24 -3.40 -0.93
N TRP A 108 -23.47 -2.91 0.28
CA TRP A 108 -22.44 -2.45 1.20
C TRP A 108 -21.50 -3.60 1.62
N THR A 109 -22.06 -4.71 2.10
CA THR A 109 -21.26 -5.85 2.56
C THR A 109 -20.44 -6.45 1.43
N TRP A 110 -21.04 -6.71 0.27
CA TRP A 110 -20.36 -7.33 -0.87
C TRP A 110 -19.43 -6.35 -1.61
N GLY A 111 -19.88 -5.11 -1.78
CA GLY A 111 -19.22 -4.13 -2.62
C GLY A 111 -18.13 -3.34 -1.90
N PHE A 112 -18.19 -3.19 -0.57
CA PHE A 112 -17.26 -2.36 0.18
C PHE A 112 -16.54 -3.09 1.31
N VAL A 113 -17.26 -3.89 2.10
CA VAL A 113 -16.70 -4.57 3.29
C VAL A 113 -15.87 -5.79 2.91
N LEU A 114 -16.43 -6.69 2.10
CA LEU A 114 -15.79 -7.95 1.74
C LEU A 114 -14.43 -7.75 1.04
N PRO A 115 -14.28 -6.82 0.06
CA PRO A 115 -12.98 -6.58 -0.56
C PRO A 115 -11.93 -6.11 0.46
N ALA A 116 -12.31 -5.26 1.42
CA ALA A 116 -11.39 -4.79 2.46
C ALA A 116 -11.02 -5.90 3.45
N LEU A 117 -11.97 -6.76 3.84
CA LEU A 117 -11.70 -7.94 4.66
C LEU A 117 -10.75 -8.89 3.97
N LEU A 118 -10.94 -9.16 2.67
CA LEU A 118 -10.03 -9.99 1.89
C LEU A 118 -8.64 -9.37 1.82
N SER A 119 -8.53 -8.07 1.56
CA SER A 119 -7.25 -7.35 1.59
C SER A 119 -6.56 -7.47 2.96
N GLY A 120 -7.29 -7.28 4.06
CA GLY A 120 -6.75 -7.43 5.42
C GLY A 120 -6.32 -8.87 5.73
N ALA A 121 -7.10 -9.86 5.30
CA ALA A 121 -6.73 -11.27 5.44
C ALA A 121 -5.46 -11.60 4.65
N PHE A 122 -5.31 -11.09 3.42
CA PHE A 122 -4.09 -11.27 2.64
C PHE A 122 -2.86 -10.65 3.33
N LEU A 123 -3.01 -9.45 3.89
CA LEU A 123 -1.95 -8.83 4.67
C LEU A 123 -1.57 -9.64 5.92
N MET A 124 -2.57 -10.23 6.59
CA MET A 124 -2.33 -11.13 7.72
C MET A 124 -1.57 -12.40 7.30
N PHE A 125 -1.95 -13.01 6.18
CA PHE A 125 -1.25 -14.19 5.65
C PHE A 125 0.19 -13.88 5.26
N ASP A 126 0.45 -12.73 4.63
CA ASP A 126 1.80 -12.25 4.29
C ASP A 126 2.72 -12.13 5.53
N LEU A 127 2.16 -11.76 6.68
CA LEU A 127 2.89 -11.70 7.95
C LEU A 127 3.16 -13.07 8.59
N MET A 128 2.23 -14.02 8.43
CA MET A 128 2.33 -15.34 9.05
C MET A 128 3.16 -16.33 8.24
N ALA A 129 3.15 -16.19 6.91
CA ALA A 129 3.88 -17.02 5.96
C ALA A 129 4.52 -16.13 4.88
N PRO A 130 5.63 -15.42 5.22
CA PRO A 130 6.33 -14.59 4.25
C PRO A 130 6.82 -15.46 3.07
N ASP A 131 6.77 -14.90 1.86
CA ASP A 131 7.24 -15.50 0.59
C ASP A 131 6.46 -16.72 0.06
N GLU A 132 5.49 -17.27 0.80
CA GLU A 132 4.63 -18.36 0.32
C GLU A 132 3.38 -17.85 -0.43
N TRP A 133 3.11 -16.54 -0.39
CA TRP A 133 1.90 -15.96 -0.95
C TRP A 133 1.99 -15.73 -2.47
N PRO A 134 1.04 -16.26 -3.29
CA PRO A 134 1.11 -16.25 -4.76
C PRO A 134 0.85 -14.88 -5.42
N PHE A 135 0.43 -13.88 -4.65
CA PHE A 135 0.25 -12.49 -5.14
C PHE A 135 1.17 -11.53 -4.40
N PRO A 136 2.50 -11.66 -4.55
CA PRO A 136 3.42 -10.75 -3.93
C PRO A 136 3.26 -9.37 -4.60
N ASN A 137 3.05 -8.34 -3.79
CA ASN A 137 3.31 -6.96 -4.20
C ASN A 137 4.62 -6.55 -3.52
N PRO A 138 5.77 -7.12 -3.95
CA PRO A 138 7.03 -6.93 -3.26
C PRO A 138 7.47 -5.48 -3.38
N LYS A 139 8.25 -5.01 -2.41
CA LYS A 139 8.93 -3.71 -2.55
C LYS A 139 9.77 -3.73 -3.83
N ALA A 140 9.89 -2.56 -4.45
CA ALA A 140 10.83 -2.44 -5.56
C ALA A 140 12.21 -2.84 -5.03
N PRO A 141 12.90 -3.79 -5.68
CA PRO A 141 14.17 -4.33 -5.18
C PRO A 141 15.30 -3.28 -5.15
N LEU A 142 15.11 -2.15 -5.84
CA LEU A 142 15.95 -0.95 -5.77
C LEU A 142 15.04 0.27 -5.57
N THR A 143 15.33 1.06 -4.54
CA THR A 143 14.64 2.33 -4.28
C THR A 143 15.63 3.49 -4.20
N CYS A 144 15.18 4.65 -4.68
CA CYS A 144 15.93 5.89 -4.71
C CYS A 144 15.26 6.89 -3.76
N THR A 145 15.97 7.39 -2.73
CA THR A 145 15.44 8.37 -1.78
C THR A 145 16.39 9.56 -1.60
N PRO A 146 15.93 10.81 -1.70
CA PRO A 146 14.56 11.25 -1.96
C PRO A 146 14.17 11.15 -3.45
N PRO A 147 12.86 10.98 -3.79
CA PRO A 147 12.38 10.91 -5.18
C PRO A 147 12.44 12.26 -5.91
N LYS A 148 12.59 13.36 -5.16
CA LYS A 148 12.88 14.70 -5.68
C LYS A 148 14.16 15.20 -5.01
N LEU A 149 15.15 15.55 -5.82
CA LEU A 149 16.44 16.06 -5.37
C LEU A 149 16.56 17.54 -5.72
N ARG A 150 17.06 18.32 -4.76
CA ARG A 150 17.51 19.70 -4.96
C ARG A 150 19.04 19.77 -5.06
N PRO A 151 19.60 20.87 -5.58
CA PRO A 151 21.03 21.08 -5.57
C PRO A 151 21.59 21.01 -4.14
N GLY A 152 22.55 20.11 -3.91
CA GLY A 152 23.14 19.87 -2.59
C GLY A 152 22.52 18.71 -1.81
N ASP A 153 21.40 18.15 -2.27
CA ASP A 153 20.82 16.95 -1.66
C ASP A 153 21.62 15.70 -2.03
N GLU A 154 21.60 14.72 -1.13
CA GLU A 154 22.21 13.41 -1.31
C GLU A 154 21.15 12.41 -1.75
N LEU A 155 21.50 11.54 -2.69
CA LEU A 155 20.61 10.46 -3.10
C LEU A 155 21.07 9.16 -2.45
N THR A 156 20.19 8.56 -1.65
CA THR A 156 20.38 7.22 -1.10
C THR A 156 19.74 6.18 -2.01
N LEU A 157 20.53 5.17 -2.38
CA LEU A 157 20.10 3.96 -3.06
C LEU A 157 19.93 2.87 -2.00
N ASP A 158 18.72 2.35 -1.86
CA ASP A 158 18.44 1.25 -0.94
C ASP A 158 18.03 0.00 -1.73
N MET A 159 18.74 -1.09 -1.48
CA MET A 159 18.61 -2.36 -2.18
C MET A 159 18.19 -3.43 -1.19
N GLN A 160 17.00 -4.00 -1.39
CA GLN A 160 16.53 -5.11 -0.55
C GLN A 160 17.36 -6.38 -0.74
N VAL A 161 17.87 -6.60 -1.96
CA VAL A 161 18.70 -7.75 -2.30
C VAL A 161 19.98 -7.23 -2.94
N PRO A 162 21.17 -7.70 -2.49
CA PRO A 162 22.42 -7.40 -3.17
C PRO A 162 22.36 -7.83 -4.64
N HIS A 163 22.46 -6.86 -5.55
CA HIS A 163 22.24 -7.11 -6.96
C HIS A 163 23.12 -6.23 -7.85
N GLY A 164 23.74 -6.85 -8.85
CA GLY A 164 24.56 -6.19 -9.85
C GLY A 164 25.95 -5.76 -9.39
N SER A 165 26.83 -5.55 -10.37
CA SER A 165 28.21 -5.10 -10.20
C SER A 165 28.47 -3.76 -10.90
N GLN A 166 27.46 -3.21 -11.58
CA GLN A 166 27.58 -2.00 -12.40
C GLN A 166 26.42 -1.06 -12.10
N LEU A 167 26.73 0.20 -11.79
CA LEU A 167 25.77 1.29 -11.62
C LEU A 167 25.87 2.24 -12.83
N ALA A 168 24.75 2.42 -13.52
CA ALA A 168 24.61 3.35 -14.63
C ALA A 168 23.63 4.48 -14.30
N VAL A 169 24.06 5.72 -14.45
CA VAL A 169 23.21 6.91 -14.28
C VAL A 169 22.88 7.55 -15.62
N PHE A 170 21.61 7.47 -15.99
CA PHE A 170 21.03 8.04 -17.20
C PHE A 170 20.48 9.43 -16.93
N THR A 171 20.85 10.37 -17.79
CA THR A 171 20.42 11.77 -17.72
C THR A 171 19.08 12.02 -18.38
N PRO A 172 18.42 13.14 -18.04
CA PRO A 172 17.24 13.62 -18.74
C PRO A 172 17.47 13.81 -20.26
N ARG A 173 18.71 14.12 -20.67
CA ARG A 173 19.11 14.33 -22.08
C ARG A 173 19.51 13.04 -22.80
N ARG A 174 19.19 11.86 -22.24
CA ARG A 174 19.47 10.51 -22.78
C ARG A 174 20.95 10.12 -22.89
N GLY A 175 21.88 10.87 -22.28
CA GLY A 175 23.27 10.45 -22.11
C GLY A 175 23.47 9.61 -20.83
N VAL A 176 24.42 8.68 -20.85
CA VAL A 176 24.92 7.98 -19.66
C VAL A 176 26.12 8.76 -19.13
N ILE A 177 26.04 9.32 -17.92
CA ILE A 177 27.16 10.14 -17.38
C ILE A 177 28.16 9.27 -16.61
N VAL A 178 27.68 8.27 -15.86
CA VAL A 178 28.55 7.50 -14.97
C VAL A 178 28.23 6.01 -15.09
N LEU A 179 29.27 5.22 -15.38
CA LEU A 179 29.31 3.77 -15.19
C LEU A 179 30.39 3.49 -14.16
N VAL A 180 30.00 3.22 -12.91
CA VAL A 180 30.96 2.81 -11.87
C VAL A 180 30.87 1.30 -11.70
N PRO A 181 31.99 0.57 -11.56
CA PRO A 181 31.95 -0.74 -10.94
C PRO A 181 31.38 -0.59 -9.53
N TYR A 182 30.12 -0.93 -9.37
CA TYR A 182 29.35 -0.78 -8.15
C TYR A 182 29.41 -2.12 -7.43
N GLY A 183 30.26 -2.21 -6.40
CA GLY A 183 30.51 -3.47 -5.68
C GLY A 183 31.78 -4.23 -6.07
N ALA A 184 32.86 -3.56 -6.47
CA ALA A 184 34.16 -4.24 -6.67
C ALA A 184 35.37 -3.43 -6.18
N LYS A 185 35.65 -3.55 -4.87
CA LYS A 185 36.98 -3.97 -4.42
C LYS A 185 36.82 -5.24 -3.59
N GLN A 186 37.45 -6.31 -4.06
CA GLN A 186 37.47 -7.67 -3.53
C GLN A 186 37.86 -7.72 -2.04
N PHE A 187 37.14 -8.51 -1.25
CA PHE A 187 37.79 -9.36 -0.26
C PHE A 187 37.61 -10.79 -0.70
N GLU A 188 38.66 -11.40 -1.22
CA GLU A 188 38.73 -12.83 -1.55
C GLU A 188 38.47 -13.75 -0.34
N HIS A 189 38.19 -13.24 0.86
CA HIS A 189 38.08 -14.03 2.10
C HIS A 189 36.86 -13.72 2.98
N VAL A 190 35.86 -12.95 2.54
CA VAL A 190 34.61 -12.77 3.33
C VAL A 190 33.39 -12.70 2.41
N ALA A 191 32.63 -13.80 2.33
CA ALA A 191 31.50 -13.99 1.42
C ALA A 191 30.19 -13.23 1.80
N HIS A 192 30.23 -12.26 2.71
CA HIS A 192 28.99 -11.76 3.35
C HIS A 192 28.83 -10.24 3.50
N LEU A 193 29.61 -9.42 2.79
CA LEU A 193 29.45 -7.96 2.86
C LEU A 193 29.30 -7.33 1.48
N THR A 194 28.08 -7.39 0.96
CA THR A 194 27.60 -6.54 -0.14
C THR A 194 26.82 -5.39 0.49
N LEU A 195 27.19 -4.13 0.18
CA LEU A 195 26.53 -2.95 0.73
C LEU A 195 25.05 -2.91 0.32
N ALA A 196 24.16 -2.95 1.31
CA ALA A 196 22.70 -2.88 1.13
C ALA A 196 22.21 -1.44 0.82
N THR A 197 23.01 -0.43 1.16
CA THR A 197 22.65 0.98 1.02
C THR A 197 23.88 1.79 0.62
N ASP A 198 23.74 2.69 -0.36
CA ASP A 198 24.81 3.60 -0.80
C ASP A 198 24.29 5.02 -1.06
N THR A 199 25.18 6.02 -1.04
CA THR A 199 24.84 7.43 -1.23
C THR A 199 25.58 8.02 -2.43
N LEU A 200 24.84 8.57 -3.38
CA LEU A 200 25.38 9.30 -4.52
C LEU A 200 25.38 10.81 -4.23
N ARG A 201 26.58 11.41 -4.30
CA ARG A 201 26.79 12.85 -4.20
C ARG A 201 27.39 13.39 -5.50
N HIS A 202 26.97 14.58 -5.91
CA HIS A 202 27.52 15.32 -7.08
C HIS A 202 27.35 14.67 -8.47
N VAL A 203 26.33 13.83 -8.68
CA VAL A 203 26.06 13.19 -10.00
C VAL A 203 25.04 13.97 -10.86
N PHE A 204 24.33 14.94 -10.27
CA PHE A 204 23.23 15.66 -10.92
C PHE A 204 23.67 17.03 -11.41
N ALA A 205 23.53 17.28 -12.71
CA ALA A 205 24.00 18.49 -13.39
C ALA A 205 22.88 19.25 -14.12
N ASP A 206 21.90 18.54 -14.67
CA ASP A 206 20.81 19.09 -15.48
C ASP A 206 19.47 18.82 -14.81
N SER A 207 18.57 19.81 -14.72
CA SER A 207 17.21 19.56 -14.19
C SER A 207 16.44 18.57 -15.07
N GLY A 208 15.79 17.58 -14.47
CA GLY A 208 14.93 16.63 -15.17
C GLY A 208 14.81 15.29 -14.46
N LEU A 209 14.34 14.28 -15.20
CA LEU A 209 14.22 12.92 -14.69
C LEU A 209 15.50 12.12 -14.94
N TYR A 210 16.16 11.75 -13.86
CA TYR A 210 17.28 10.81 -13.84
C TYR A 210 16.78 9.39 -13.67
N ALA A 211 17.49 8.48 -14.32
CA ALA A 211 17.23 7.06 -14.27
C ALA A 211 18.50 6.36 -13.79
N ILE A 212 18.40 5.61 -12.71
CA ILE A 212 19.53 4.91 -12.10
C ILE A 212 19.28 3.43 -12.27
N ARG A 213 20.26 2.74 -12.84
CA ARG A 213 20.18 1.32 -13.16
C ARG A 213 21.32 0.59 -12.51
N VAL A 214 21.02 -0.55 -11.90
CA VAL A 214 22.02 -1.48 -11.38
C VAL A 214 21.90 -2.79 -12.17
N SER A 215 22.99 -3.25 -12.77
CA SER A 215 23.03 -4.45 -13.62
C SER A 215 24.16 -5.40 -13.25
N SER A 216 23.94 -6.69 -13.49
CA SER A 216 25.00 -7.71 -13.50
C SER A 216 25.62 -7.78 -14.89
N GLU A 217 26.94 -8.01 -14.99
CA GLU A 217 27.64 -8.20 -16.25
C GLU A 217 27.07 -9.33 -17.11
N SER A 218 26.40 -10.31 -16.49
CA SER A 218 25.82 -11.46 -17.18
C SER A 218 24.39 -11.26 -17.68
N GLU A 219 23.63 -10.25 -17.19
CA GLU A 219 22.20 -10.13 -17.50
C GLU A 219 21.70 -8.68 -17.56
N VAL A 220 21.61 -8.15 -18.78
CA VAL A 220 20.96 -6.86 -19.08
C VAL A 220 19.44 -6.93 -18.79
N SER A 221 18.81 -8.10 -18.93
CA SER A 221 17.39 -8.31 -18.66
C SER A 221 17.02 -8.26 -17.18
N ALA A 222 17.96 -8.56 -16.28
CA ALA A 222 17.75 -8.59 -14.84
C ALA A 222 18.22 -7.30 -14.15
N SER A 223 18.19 -6.14 -14.83
CA SER A 223 18.65 -4.90 -14.22
C SER A 223 17.57 -4.24 -13.36
N LEU A 224 17.94 -3.83 -12.15
CA LEU A 224 17.08 -3.03 -11.28
C LEU A 224 17.16 -1.57 -11.67
N MET A 225 16.06 -0.83 -11.49
CA MET A 225 15.98 0.57 -11.89
C MET A 225 15.18 1.39 -10.90
N CYS A 226 15.69 2.56 -10.54
CA CYS A 226 14.93 3.60 -9.86
C CYS A 226 15.05 4.94 -10.58
N ARG A 227 14.10 5.85 -10.33
CA ARG A 227 13.99 7.14 -11.03
C ARG A 227 13.90 8.26 -10.01
N VAL A 228 14.57 9.36 -10.31
CA VAL A 228 14.60 10.54 -9.44
C VAL A 228 14.43 11.79 -10.26
N ARG A 229 13.66 12.75 -9.75
CA ARG A 229 13.53 14.05 -10.38
C ARG A 229 14.49 15.03 -9.71
N TYR A 230 15.43 15.56 -10.48
CA TYR A 230 16.33 16.61 -10.03
C TYR A 230 15.84 17.96 -10.57
N GLY A 231 15.71 18.97 -9.72
CA GLY A 231 15.29 20.30 -10.12
C GLY A 231 14.75 21.12 -8.95
N SER A 232 14.74 22.44 -9.12
CA SER A 232 14.13 23.39 -8.19
C SER A 232 12.61 23.31 -8.23
#